data_AF-A0A964TYE4-F1
#
_entry.id   AF-A0A964TYE4-F1
#
_cell.length_a   1.000
_cell.length_b   1.000
_cell.length_c   1.000
_cell.angle_alpha   90.00
_cell.angle_beta   90.00
_cell.angle_gamma   90.00
#
_symmetry.space_group_name_H-M   'P 1'
#
loop_
_entity.id
_entity.type
_entity.pdbx_description
1 polymer ?
#
loop_
_entity_poly.entity_id
_entity_poly.type
_entity_poly.pdbx_seq_one_letter_code
_entity_poly.pdbx_strand_id
1 'polypeptide(L)'
;MKFLKQLAAAAFASLLLASSGYAVMISGGFTGNWFNPATSGQGFQLQVLPDGRAVAFWFTYDANGNQVWLIGDSQIQGNTVEMQMSQPVGATFGPGFDPDDVELIPFGTVTLEFEDCNSGTATWSSSNPDFGSGQMPLQRLSSSAGVSCTGSIADNTSGFADVLDFRVPLMNEGTFPLGSGHADYESRPGNVDFDVEIEDVPLGGYTLLVDGIERGTIQVVDTDDGTEGELEYSSPQDGDDLLLDFDPLGALIEVADGSNVIFSAVLEPGSTGGPGGPGTPGGPGGSEDAPPFGNSETEIDLVNTGLDPDASGDAELEQRSDRVEFDVEIEDLDTGTYELWVGGELRGEIEVVMTLGGTEGELEFRNPVEPGKLPLDFNPIGALITIEQDGSVFLQATFPTELGGDDDDDDDGGNDDDDDDGGDEDDDDDDDDDDDDDDDDDDDDDDGDD
;
A
#
# COMPACT_ATOMS: atom_id res chain seq x y z
N MET A 1 -32.89 -70.41 -7.12
CA MET A 1 -32.62 -69.24 -7.98
C MET A 1 -32.24 -68.07 -7.07
N LYS A 2 -31.09 -67.45 -7.34
CA LYS A 2 -30.56 -66.15 -6.87
C LYS A 2 -30.30 -66.01 -5.35
N PHE A 3 -29.06 -65.99 -4.81
CA PHE A 3 -27.86 -65.13 -4.98
C PHE A 3 -27.91 -63.72 -4.31
N LEU A 4 -26.83 -63.45 -3.55
CA LEU A 4 -26.12 -62.19 -3.22
C LEU A 4 -26.87 -61.13 -2.36
N LYS A 5 -26.39 -60.77 -1.16
CA LYS A 5 -25.22 -59.94 -0.74
C LYS A 5 -25.44 -58.43 -0.88
N GLN A 6 -25.18 -57.76 0.26
CA GLN A 6 -24.66 -56.40 0.49
C GLN A 6 -25.56 -55.19 0.21
N LEU A 7 -25.63 -54.29 1.19
CA LEU A 7 -24.90 -53.01 1.13
C LEU A 7 -24.85 -52.35 2.51
N ALA A 8 -23.63 -52.13 2.99
CA ALA A 8 -23.33 -51.16 4.01
C ALA A 8 -23.45 -49.77 3.36
N ALA A 9 -24.22 -48.86 3.96
CA ALA A 9 -24.18 -47.45 3.59
C ALA A 9 -23.10 -46.79 4.45
N ALA A 10 -21.98 -46.48 3.83
CA ALA A 10 -20.93 -45.65 4.40
C ALA A 10 -21.49 -44.24 4.65
N ALA A 11 -21.19 -43.72 5.83
CA ALA A 11 -21.55 -42.38 6.28
C ALA A 11 -20.51 -41.37 5.79
N PHE A 12 -20.98 -40.13 5.61
CA PHE A 12 -20.23 -38.89 5.38
C PHE A 12 -19.32 -38.86 4.14
N ALA A 13 -19.90 -38.45 3.02
CA ALA A 13 -19.16 -37.62 2.07
C ALA A 13 -19.00 -36.25 2.73
N SER A 14 -17.77 -35.91 3.14
CA SER A 14 -17.37 -34.52 3.34
C SER A 14 -17.60 -33.79 2.03
N LEU A 15 -18.49 -32.81 2.05
CA LEU A 15 -18.60 -31.83 0.98
C LEU A 15 -17.38 -30.92 1.15
N LEU A 16 -16.29 -31.22 0.43
CA LEU A 16 -15.28 -30.21 0.14
C LEU A 16 -16.00 -29.19 -0.75
N LEU A 17 -16.38 -28.05 -0.18
CA LEU A 17 -16.56 -26.84 -0.95
C LEU A 17 -15.18 -26.48 -1.47
N ALA A 18 -14.85 -26.93 -2.68
CA ALA A 18 -13.79 -26.29 -3.42
C ALA A 18 -14.32 -24.89 -3.75
N SER A 19 -13.86 -23.87 -3.01
CA SER A 19 -13.89 -22.52 -3.52
C SER A 19 -13.09 -22.57 -4.82
N SER A 20 -13.78 -22.41 -5.94
CA SER A 20 -13.08 -22.14 -7.18
C SER A 20 -12.60 -20.71 -7.01
N GLY A 21 -11.35 -20.52 -6.58
CA GLY A 21 -10.72 -19.20 -6.64
C GLY A 21 -10.92 -18.69 -8.06
N TYR A 22 -11.70 -17.62 -8.21
CA TYR A 22 -11.96 -17.06 -9.52
C TYR A 22 -10.64 -16.47 -9.99
N ALA A 23 -10.01 -17.06 -11.00
CA ALA A 23 -8.73 -16.59 -11.53
C ALA A 23 -8.78 -15.16 -12.13
N VAL A 24 -9.94 -14.50 -12.07
CA VAL A 24 -10.23 -13.22 -12.71
C VAL A 24 -11.16 -12.42 -11.79
N MET A 25 -10.88 -11.14 -11.67
CA MET A 25 -11.66 -10.14 -10.96
C MET A 25 -11.97 -8.95 -11.84
N ILE A 26 -13.12 -8.31 -11.61
CA ILE A 26 -13.44 -7.03 -12.26
C ILE A 26 -12.63 -5.92 -11.58
N SER A 27 -11.57 -5.51 -12.26
CA SER A 27 -10.65 -4.43 -11.87
C SER A 27 -10.72 -3.25 -12.85
N GLY A 28 -9.93 -2.21 -12.63
CA GLY A 28 -9.79 -1.03 -13.50
C GLY A 28 -9.55 -1.41 -14.96
N GLY A 29 -8.83 -2.52 -15.19
CA GLY A 29 -8.59 -3.12 -16.49
C GLY A 29 -9.85 -3.54 -17.25
N PHE A 30 -11.00 -3.73 -16.60
CA PHE A 30 -12.30 -4.04 -17.23
C PHE A 30 -13.05 -2.83 -17.76
N THR A 31 -12.61 -1.61 -17.42
CA THR A 31 -13.16 -0.38 -17.97
C THR A 31 -13.02 -0.39 -19.49
N GLY A 32 -14.14 -0.19 -20.19
CA GLY A 32 -14.18 -0.25 -21.65
C GLY A 32 -15.55 -0.56 -22.21
N ASN A 33 -15.57 -0.81 -23.53
CA ASN A 33 -16.77 -1.22 -24.24
C ASN A 33 -16.76 -2.74 -24.44
N TRP A 34 -17.91 -3.36 -24.24
CA TRP A 34 -18.15 -4.79 -24.34
C TRP A 34 -19.36 -5.02 -25.23
N PHE A 35 -19.29 -5.98 -26.16
CA PHE A 35 -20.35 -6.18 -27.13
C PHE A 35 -20.54 -7.66 -27.47
N ASN A 36 -21.70 -7.99 -28.03
CA ASN A 36 -21.94 -9.30 -28.60
C ASN A 36 -21.74 -9.24 -30.13
N PRO A 37 -20.73 -9.93 -30.71
CA PRO A 37 -20.50 -9.91 -32.16
C PRO A 37 -21.69 -10.39 -33.00
N ALA A 38 -22.50 -11.31 -32.48
CA ALA A 38 -23.68 -11.84 -33.18
C ALA A 38 -24.82 -10.80 -33.28
N THR A 39 -24.81 -9.78 -32.41
CA THR A 39 -25.78 -8.68 -32.40
C THR A 39 -25.05 -7.32 -32.40
N SER A 40 -23.96 -7.25 -33.18
CA SER A 40 -23.14 -6.04 -33.31
C SER A 40 -24.00 -4.79 -33.55
N GLY A 41 -23.85 -3.79 -32.68
CA GLY A 41 -24.76 -2.65 -32.56
C GLY A 41 -25.47 -2.55 -31.21
N GLN A 42 -25.31 -3.55 -30.33
CA GLN A 42 -25.69 -3.53 -28.92
C GLN A 42 -24.47 -3.85 -28.04
N GLY A 43 -24.47 -3.38 -26.80
CA GLY A 43 -23.37 -3.67 -25.87
C GLY A 43 -23.36 -2.77 -24.65
N PHE A 44 -22.40 -3.02 -23.78
CA PHE A 44 -22.17 -2.29 -22.55
C PHE A 44 -20.97 -1.36 -22.69
N GLN A 45 -21.08 -0.16 -22.15
CA GLN A 45 -19.92 0.54 -21.62
C GLN A 45 -19.85 0.24 -20.13
N LEU A 46 -18.72 -0.28 -19.67
CA LEU A 46 -18.44 -0.55 -18.26
C LEU A 46 -17.36 0.42 -17.78
N GLN A 47 -17.56 1.00 -16.61
CA GLN A 47 -16.55 1.78 -15.90
C GLN A 47 -16.42 1.26 -14.49
N VAL A 48 -15.22 0.87 -14.11
CA VAL A 48 -14.87 0.53 -12.72
C VAL A 48 -14.46 1.81 -12.00
N LEU A 49 -15.00 2.02 -10.80
CA LEU A 49 -14.81 3.21 -10.00
C LEU A 49 -13.84 2.94 -8.83
N PRO A 50 -13.17 3.99 -8.30
CA PRO A 50 -12.25 3.85 -7.17
C PRO A 50 -12.89 3.30 -5.88
N ASP A 51 -14.22 3.41 -5.72
CA ASP A 51 -14.96 2.92 -4.55
C ASP A 51 -15.41 1.44 -4.68
N GLY A 52 -14.84 0.69 -5.64
CA GLY A 52 -15.17 -0.72 -5.88
C GLY A 52 -16.54 -0.95 -6.54
N ARG A 53 -17.21 0.11 -7.00
CA ARG A 53 -18.41 0.00 -7.82
C ARG A 53 -18.08 -0.11 -9.30
N ALA A 54 -19.03 -0.65 -10.06
CA ALA A 54 -19.07 -0.47 -11.50
C ALA A 54 -20.30 0.33 -11.91
N VAL A 55 -20.14 1.18 -12.92
CA VAL A 55 -21.24 1.82 -13.64
C VAL A 55 -21.30 1.19 -15.03
N ALA A 56 -22.51 0.80 -15.44
CA ALA A 56 -22.74 0.23 -16.76
C ALA A 56 -23.82 0.99 -17.53
N PHE A 57 -23.56 1.21 -18.81
CA PHE A 57 -24.51 1.71 -19.79
C PHE A 57 -24.78 0.62 -20.82
N TRP A 58 -25.99 0.09 -20.88
CA TRP A 58 -26.38 -0.88 -21.90
C TRP A 58 -27.07 -0.19 -23.06
N PHE A 59 -26.43 -0.19 -24.22
CA PHE A 59 -27.02 0.26 -25.49
C PHE A 59 -27.69 -0.92 -26.20
N THR A 60 -29.00 -0.83 -26.40
CA THR A 60 -29.84 -1.89 -27.01
C THR A 60 -31.03 -1.30 -27.78
N TYR A 61 -32.00 -2.14 -28.12
CA TYR A 61 -33.22 -1.77 -28.85
C TYR A 61 -34.46 -2.39 -28.20
N ASP A 62 -35.58 -1.68 -28.27
CA ASP A 62 -36.89 -2.23 -27.89
C ASP A 62 -37.46 -3.17 -28.96
N ALA A 63 -38.60 -3.80 -28.69
CA ALA A 63 -39.29 -4.70 -29.62
C ALA A 63 -39.76 -4.03 -30.93
N ASN A 64 -39.80 -2.69 -30.98
CA ASN A 64 -40.16 -1.89 -32.16
C ASN A 64 -38.93 -1.43 -32.96
N GLY A 65 -37.71 -1.72 -32.49
CA GLY A 65 -36.45 -1.33 -33.09
C GLY A 65 -36.00 0.10 -32.75
N ASN A 66 -36.61 0.75 -31.75
CA ASN A 66 -36.11 2.03 -31.24
C ASN A 66 -34.89 1.81 -30.36
N GLN A 67 -33.94 2.74 -30.39
CA GLN A 67 -32.76 2.70 -29.52
C GLN A 67 -33.15 2.94 -28.06
N VAL A 68 -32.53 2.16 -27.18
CA VAL A 68 -32.68 2.26 -25.72
C VAL A 68 -31.29 2.26 -25.11
N TRP A 69 -31.05 3.16 -24.16
CA TRP A 69 -29.90 3.06 -23.27
C TRP A 69 -30.41 2.86 -21.84
N LEU A 70 -29.83 1.87 -21.17
CA LEU A 70 -30.11 1.55 -19.78
C LEU A 70 -28.90 1.95 -18.94
N ILE A 71 -29.14 2.45 -17.75
CA ILE A 71 -28.11 2.87 -16.81
C ILE A 71 -28.28 2.13 -15.48
N GLY A 72 -27.17 1.75 -14.86
CA GLY A 72 -27.15 1.17 -13.53
C GLY A 72 -25.73 1.15 -12.97
N ASP A 73 -25.65 1.05 -11.66
CA ASP A 73 -24.40 0.90 -10.93
C ASP A 73 -24.61 -0.02 -9.72
N SER A 74 -23.55 -0.70 -9.28
CA SER A 74 -23.57 -1.59 -8.12
C SER A 74 -22.15 -1.93 -7.66
N GLN A 75 -22.04 -2.55 -6.49
CA GLN A 75 -20.76 -3.05 -5.98
C GLN A 75 -20.28 -4.26 -6.78
N ILE A 76 -19.00 -4.27 -7.11
CA ILE A 76 -18.34 -5.43 -7.72
C ILE A 76 -18.15 -6.52 -6.66
N GLN A 77 -18.33 -7.78 -7.06
CA GLN A 77 -18.09 -8.96 -6.24
C GLN A 77 -17.28 -9.97 -7.06
N GLY A 78 -15.96 -9.96 -6.87
CA GLY A 78 -15.02 -10.80 -7.64
C GLY A 78 -15.14 -10.56 -9.15
N ASN A 79 -15.53 -11.59 -9.90
CA ASN A 79 -15.71 -11.53 -11.36
C ASN A 79 -17.10 -11.06 -11.81
N THR A 80 -17.99 -10.67 -10.88
CA THR A 80 -19.40 -10.43 -11.14
C THR A 80 -19.86 -9.06 -10.63
N VAL A 81 -20.79 -8.43 -11.35
CA VAL A 81 -21.53 -7.25 -10.88
C VAL A 81 -23.01 -7.36 -11.24
N GLU A 82 -23.88 -7.34 -10.23
CA GLU A 82 -25.34 -7.38 -10.38
C GLU A 82 -25.94 -5.99 -10.13
N MET A 83 -26.63 -5.44 -11.12
CA MET A 83 -27.14 -4.07 -11.15
C MET A 83 -28.65 -4.03 -11.36
N GLN A 84 -29.33 -3.11 -10.66
CA GLN A 84 -30.67 -2.68 -11.02
C GLN A 84 -30.57 -1.58 -12.09
N MET A 85 -30.99 -1.88 -13.32
CA MET A 85 -30.94 -0.90 -14.40
C MET A 85 -32.27 -0.17 -14.59
N SER A 86 -32.17 1.06 -15.10
CA SER A 86 -33.31 1.91 -15.44
C SER A 86 -33.12 2.58 -16.81
N GLN A 87 -34.22 2.88 -17.49
CA GLN A 87 -34.25 3.64 -18.73
C GLN A 87 -34.64 5.09 -18.46
N PRO A 88 -33.75 6.07 -18.66
CA PRO A 88 -34.14 7.48 -18.64
C PRO A 88 -34.92 7.86 -19.90
N VAL A 89 -36.06 8.53 -19.73
CA VAL A 89 -36.91 9.04 -20.81
C VAL A 89 -37.46 10.44 -20.47
N GLY A 90 -38.17 11.06 -21.43
CA GLY A 90 -39.03 12.23 -21.21
C GLY A 90 -38.42 13.57 -21.62
N ALA A 91 -37.23 13.91 -21.13
CA ALA A 91 -36.60 15.21 -21.40
C ALA A 91 -36.16 15.42 -22.87
N THR A 92 -35.95 16.69 -23.26
CA THR A 92 -35.46 17.08 -24.60
C THR A 92 -34.13 17.82 -24.55
N PHE A 93 -33.34 17.74 -25.62
CA PHE A 93 -32.04 18.42 -25.70
C PHE A 93 -32.18 19.94 -25.93
N GLY A 94 -31.31 20.72 -25.28
CA GLY A 94 -31.13 22.17 -25.54
C GLY A 94 -31.91 23.08 -24.57
N PRO A 95 -32.24 24.33 -24.97
CA PRO A 95 -32.89 25.31 -24.09
C PRO A 95 -34.28 24.92 -23.55
N GLY A 96 -34.89 23.86 -24.09
CA GLY A 96 -36.15 23.29 -23.61
C GLY A 96 -35.98 22.10 -22.66
N PHE A 97 -34.75 21.83 -22.18
CA PHE A 97 -34.51 20.83 -21.16
C PHE A 97 -35.16 21.27 -19.84
N ASP A 98 -36.07 20.44 -19.33
CA ASP A 98 -36.66 20.56 -18.00
C ASP A 98 -36.27 19.30 -17.21
N PRO A 99 -35.57 19.42 -16.06
CA PRO A 99 -35.22 18.26 -15.25
C PRO A 99 -36.43 17.50 -14.71
N ASP A 100 -37.59 18.16 -14.54
CA ASP A 100 -38.81 17.52 -14.03
C ASP A 100 -39.46 16.60 -15.08
N ASP A 101 -39.07 16.71 -16.36
CA ASP A 101 -39.51 15.82 -17.43
C ASP A 101 -38.72 14.50 -17.48
N VAL A 102 -37.63 14.36 -16.70
CA VAL A 102 -36.83 13.13 -16.68
C VAL A 102 -37.52 12.06 -15.84
N GLU A 103 -37.91 10.96 -16.47
CA GLU A 103 -38.44 9.78 -15.81
C GLU A 103 -37.46 8.60 -15.93
N LEU A 104 -37.17 7.92 -14.82
CA LEU A 104 -36.40 6.67 -14.80
C LEU A 104 -37.37 5.49 -14.75
N ILE A 105 -37.60 4.86 -15.90
CA ILE A 105 -38.44 3.66 -15.98
C ILE A 105 -37.62 2.46 -15.51
N PRO A 106 -38.05 1.71 -14.48
CA PRO A 106 -37.32 0.52 -14.03
C PRO A 106 -37.26 -0.53 -15.13
N PHE A 107 -36.05 -1.01 -15.44
CA PHE A 107 -35.84 -2.10 -16.38
C PHE A 107 -35.84 -3.46 -15.68
N GLY A 108 -35.02 -3.61 -14.64
CA GLY A 108 -34.84 -4.86 -13.90
C GLY A 108 -33.37 -5.15 -13.60
N THR A 109 -33.07 -6.41 -13.27
CA THR A 109 -31.72 -6.84 -12.89
C THR A 109 -30.91 -7.20 -14.13
N VAL A 110 -29.66 -6.72 -14.19
CA VAL A 110 -28.63 -7.15 -15.14
C VAL A 110 -27.40 -7.58 -14.36
N THR A 111 -26.90 -8.77 -14.67
CA THR A 111 -25.67 -9.34 -14.10
C THR A 111 -24.63 -9.43 -15.21
N LEU A 112 -23.47 -8.82 -14.99
CA LEU A 112 -22.29 -9.02 -15.82
C LEU A 112 -21.33 -9.94 -15.07
N GLU A 113 -20.92 -11.03 -15.71
CA GLU A 113 -19.93 -11.97 -15.19
C GLU A 113 -18.82 -12.11 -16.22
N PHE A 114 -17.56 -12.06 -15.80
CA PHE A 114 -16.41 -12.14 -16.71
C PHE A 114 -15.65 -13.45 -16.53
N GLU A 115 -15.32 -14.10 -17.64
CA GLU A 115 -14.48 -15.29 -17.63
C GLU A 115 -12.99 -14.94 -17.76
N ASP A 116 -12.66 -13.87 -18.48
CA ASP A 116 -11.30 -13.32 -18.60
C ASP A 116 -11.33 -11.85 -19.04
N CYS A 117 -10.14 -11.26 -19.24
CA CYS A 117 -10.01 -9.89 -19.71
C CYS A 117 -10.67 -9.61 -21.05
N ASN A 118 -11.05 -10.61 -21.86
CA ASN A 118 -11.59 -10.41 -23.20
C ASN A 118 -12.99 -11.03 -23.41
N SER A 119 -13.50 -11.81 -22.46
CA SER A 119 -14.78 -12.50 -22.54
C SER A 119 -15.59 -12.38 -21.25
N GLY A 120 -16.91 -12.28 -21.44
CA GLY A 120 -17.88 -12.25 -20.35
C GLY A 120 -19.26 -12.73 -20.81
N THR A 121 -20.20 -12.75 -19.88
CA THR A 121 -21.61 -13.02 -20.13
C THR A 121 -22.46 -11.97 -19.42
N ALA A 122 -23.43 -11.40 -20.14
CA ALA A 122 -24.48 -10.58 -19.57
C ALA A 122 -25.77 -11.41 -19.44
N THR A 123 -26.37 -11.44 -18.25
CA THR A 123 -27.67 -12.04 -17.99
C THR A 123 -28.63 -10.97 -17.48
N TRP A 124 -29.90 -11.01 -17.88
CA TRP A 124 -30.89 -10.05 -17.40
C TRP A 124 -32.25 -10.66 -17.10
N SER A 125 -32.99 -9.99 -16.23
CA SER A 125 -34.40 -10.23 -15.98
C SER A 125 -35.16 -8.91 -15.88
N SER A 126 -36.08 -8.70 -16.83
CA SER A 126 -36.95 -7.53 -16.87
C SER A 126 -38.42 -7.93 -16.70
N SER A 127 -39.16 -7.10 -15.97
CA SER A 127 -40.62 -7.18 -15.92
C SER A 127 -41.29 -6.49 -17.12
N ASN A 128 -40.52 -5.73 -17.90
CA ASN A 128 -40.98 -5.12 -19.14
C ASN A 128 -41.10 -6.19 -20.23
N PRO A 129 -42.30 -6.41 -20.81
CA PRO A 129 -42.55 -7.47 -21.78
C PRO A 129 -41.77 -7.29 -23.10
N ASP A 130 -41.28 -6.09 -23.40
CA ASP A 130 -40.48 -5.84 -24.60
C ASP A 130 -39.07 -6.47 -24.52
N PHE A 131 -38.59 -6.75 -23.30
CA PHE A 131 -37.23 -7.25 -23.04
C PHE A 131 -37.20 -8.65 -22.42
N GLY A 132 -38.14 -8.96 -21.50
CA GLY A 132 -38.19 -10.25 -20.80
C GLY A 132 -36.91 -10.59 -20.05
N SER A 133 -36.57 -11.89 -19.98
CA SER A 133 -35.30 -12.37 -19.43
C SER A 133 -34.46 -13.03 -20.52
N GLY A 134 -33.14 -12.89 -20.44
CA GLY A 134 -32.23 -13.46 -21.42
C GLY A 134 -30.78 -13.41 -20.98
N GLN A 135 -29.89 -13.83 -21.88
CA GLN A 135 -28.45 -13.74 -21.71
C GLN A 135 -27.76 -13.52 -23.05
N MET A 136 -26.56 -12.94 -23.04
CA MET A 136 -25.71 -12.82 -24.22
C MET A 136 -24.23 -12.89 -23.86
N PRO A 137 -23.39 -13.54 -24.71
CA PRO A 137 -21.95 -13.48 -24.55
C PRO A 137 -21.45 -12.08 -24.89
N LEU A 138 -20.40 -11.66 -24.19
CA LEU A 138 -19.69 -10.40 -24.37
C LEU A 138 -18.26 -10.67 -24.84
N GLN A 139 -17.78 -9.79 -25.70
CA GLN A 139 -16.39 -9.66 -26.09
C GLN A 139 -15.92 -8.22 -25.86
N ARG A 140 -14.67 -8.05 -25.47
CA ARG A 140 -14.09 -6.71 -25.30
C ARG A 140 -13.93 -6.02 -26.66
N LEU A 141 -14.39 -4.78 -26.74
CA LEU A 141 -14.20 -3.89 -27.90
C LEU A 141 -13.08 -2.88 -27.67
N SER A 142 -12.93 -2.38 -26.45
CA SER A 142 -11.92 -1.38 -26.12
C SER A 142 -11.33 -1.59 -24.73
N SER A 143 -10.11 -1.11 -24.54
CA SER A 143 -9.45 -0.93 -23.24
C SER A 143 -9.11 0.55 -23.02
N SER A 144 -8.95 0.94 -21.76
CA SER A 144 -8.40 2.25 -21.41
C SER A 144 -6.91 2.30 -21.74
N ALA A 145 -6.47 3.36 -22.42
CA ALA A 145 -5.05 3.53 -22.71
C ALA A 145 -4.25 3.68 -21.41
N GLY A 146 -3.11 2.99 -21.31
CA GLY A 146 -2.25 3.02 -20.12
C GLY A 146 -2.71 2.15 -18.96
N VAL A 147 -3.82 1.40 -19.11
CA VAL A 147 -4.30 0.46 -18.09
C VAL A 147 -4.19 -0.95 -18.65
N SER A 148 -3.40 -1.79 -17.98
CA SER A 148 -3.34 -3.22 -18.28
C SER A 148 -4.60 -3.92 -17.78
N CYS A 149 -4.95 -5.05 -18.40
CA CYS A 149 -5.94 -5.96 -17.85
C CYS A 149 -5.26 -7.30 -17.63
N THR A 150 -5.06 -7.64 -16.37
CA THR A 150 -4.54 -8.91 -15.90
C THR A 150 -5.64 -9.77 -15.29
N GLY A 151 -6.77 -9.17 -14.90
CA GLY A 151 -7.81 -9.88 -14.16
C GLY A 151 -7.56 -9.88 -12.66
N SER A 152 -6.68 -9.01 -12.16
CA SER A 152 -6.31 -8.92 -10.75
C SER A 152 -6.50 -7.50 -10.24
N ILE A 153 -6.40 -7.31 -8.91
CA ILE A 153 -6.51 -5.97 -8.33
C ILE A 153 -5.32 -5.08 -8.70
N ALA A 154 -4.21 -5.65 -9.18
CA ALA A 154 -3.07 -4.89 -9.68
C ALA A 154 -3.44 -3.99 -10.88
N ASP A 155 -4.55 -4.25 -11.59
CA ASP A 155 -5.02 -3.33 -12.64
C ASP A 155 -5.60 -2.01 -12.08
N ASN A 156 -5.86 -1.93 -10.78
CA ASN A 156 -6.28 -0.71 -10.08
C ASN A 156 -5.09 0.18 -9.72
N THR A 157 -3.88 -0.39 -9.64
CA THR A 157 -2.67 0.38 -9.35
C THR A 157 -2.15 0.95 -10.67
N SER A 158 -1.93 2.27 -10.71
CA SER A 158 -1.42 2.87 -11.95
C SER A 158 0.02 2.40 -12.17
N GLY A 159 0.47 2.21 -13.42
CA GLY A 159 1.88 1.86 -13.70
C GLY A 159 2.90 2.96 -13.30
N PHE A 160 2.43 4.06 -12.70
CA PHE A 160 3.20 5.15 -12.11
C PHE A 160 2.89 5.33 -10.61
N ALA A 161 2.13 4.41 -10.00
CA ALA A 161 1.92 4.43 -8.55
C ALA A 161 3.25 4.09 -7.88
N ASP A 162 3.54 4.79 -6.79
CA ASP A 162 4.69 4.48 -5.96
C ASP A 162 4.63 3.00 -5.57
N VAL A 163 5.78 2.32 -5.60
CA VAL A 163 5.88 0.99 -4.99
C VAL A 163 5.55 1.18 -3.52
N LEU A 164 4.44 0.59 -3.09
CA LEU A 164 4.10 0.54 -1.67
C LEU A 164 4.66 -0.77 -1.15
N ASP A 165 5.42 -0.69 -0.08
CA ASP A 165 5.93 -1.83 0.67
C ASP A 165 6.00 -1.36 2.12
N PHE A 166 5.05 -1.81 2.93
CA PHE A 166 4.96 -1.38 4.32
C PHE A 166 4.27 -2.42 5.21
N ARG A 167 4.66 -2.38 6.47
CA ARG A 167 4.09 -3.18 7.57
C ARG A 167 3.26 -2.31 8.49
N VAL A 168 2.09 -2.79 8.90
CA VAL A 168 1.23 -2.16 9.91
C VAL A 168 1.13 -3.08 11.13
N PRO A 169 1.60 -2.66 12.33
CA PRO A 169 1.39 -3.43 13.54
C PRO A 169 -0.11 -3.44 13.91
N LEU A 170 -0.62 -4.61 14.28
CA LEU A 170 -2.00 -4.73 14.75
C LEU A 170 -2.08 -4.42 16.25
N MET A 171 -3.00 -3.53 16.62
CA MET A 171 -3.27 -3.19 18.01
C MET A 171 -3.85 -4.40 18.74
N ASN A 172 -3.22 -4.81 19.83
CA ASN A 172 -3.73 -5.88 20.69
C ASN A 172 -4.89 -5.38 21.56
N GLU A 173 -6.06 -5.99 21.42
CA GLU A 173 -7.29 -5.65 22.15
C GLU A 173 -7.31 -6.19 23.61
N GLY A 174 -6.21 -6.79 24.05
CA GLY A 174 -5.98 -7.22 25.43
C GLY A 174 -6.54 -8.60 25.77
N THR A 175 -7.06 -9.35 24.79
CA THR A 175 -7.53 -10.73 25.01
C THR A 175 -6.36 -11.67 25.29
N PHE A 176 -5.24 -11.49 24.58
CA PHE A 176 -4.00 -12.23 24.76
C PHE A 176 -2.86 -11.24 25.02
N PRO A 177 -2.55 -10.88 26.28
CA PRO A 177 -1.68 -9.73 26.58
C PRO A 177 -0.24 -9.80 26.07
N LEU A 178 0.25 -10.97 25.68
CA LEU A 178 1.57 -11.17 25.09
C LEU A 178 1.52 -11.32 23.57
N GLY A 179 0.32 -11.48 23.00
CA GLY A 179 0.16 -11.67 21.58
C GLY A 179 0.55 -10.41 20.81
N SER A 180 1.10 -10.62 19.63
CA SER A 180 1.41 -9.57 18.66
C SER A 180 0.84 -9.96 17.30
N GLY A 181 0.79 -9.00 16.40
CA GLY A 181 0.44 -9.26 15.02
C GLY A 181 0.75 -8.06 14.16
N HIS A 182 0.86 -8.30 12.87
CA HIS A 182 1.08 -7.26 11.87
C HIS A 182 0.40 -7.65 10.56
N ALA A 183 0.21 -6.66 9.71
CA ALA A 183 -0.21 -6.85 8.33
C ALA A 183 0.81 -6.22 7.41
N ASP A 184 1.31 -6.99 6.44
CA ASP A 184 2.21 -6.50 5.39
C ASP A 184 1.41 -6.22 4.12
N TYR A 185 1.78 -5.15 3.42
CA TYR A 185 1.20 -4.80 2.13
C TYR A 185 2.29 -4.38 1.16
N GLU A 186 2.34 -5.08 0.04
CA GLU A 186 3.22 -4.78 -1.07
C GLU A 186 2.38 -4.53 -2.34
N SER A 187 2.62 -3.42 -3.03
CA SER A 187 2.02 -3.10 -4.33
C SER A 187 3.12 -2.67 -5.29
N ARG A 188 3.46 -3.57 -6.21
CA ARG A 188 4.36 -3.34 -7.33
C ARG A 188 3.59 -3.28 -8.64
N PRO A 189 4.17 -2.75 -9.73
CA PRO A 189 3.53 -2.81 -11.03
C PRO A 189 3.19 -4.26 -11.44
N GLY A 190 1.90 -4.57 -11.46
CA GLY A 190 1.37 -5.88 -11.89
C GLY A 190 1.33 -6.96 -10.81
N ASN A 191 1.68 -6.66 -9.56
CA ASN A 191 1.57 -7.59 -8.44
C ASN A 191 1.25 -6.83 -7.14
N VAL A 192 0.32 -7.38 -6.36
CA VAL A 192 -0.07 -6.85 -5.05
C VAL A 192 -0.16 -8.01 -4.08
N ASP A 193 0.55 -7.92 -2.97
CA ASP A 193 0.62 -8.92 -1.92
C ASP A 193 0.13 -8.31 -0.60
N PHE A 194 -0.57 -9.12 0.20
CA PHE A 194 -1.15 -8.73 1.47
C PHE A 194 -1.18 -9.91 2.43
N ASP A 195 -0.48 -9.75 3.55
CA ASP A 195 -0.23 -10.82 4.49
C ASP A 195 -0.63 -10.38 5.89
N VAL A 196 -1.19 -11.29 6.68
CA VAL A 196 -1.50 -11.02 8.08
C VAL A 196 -0.92 -12.13 8.95
N GLU A 197 -0.03 -11.75 9.86
CA GLU A 197 0.63 -12.65 10.80
C GLU A 197 0.26 -12.29 12.24
N ILE A 198 0.06 -13.31 13.07
CA ILE A 198 -0.14 -13.20 14.52
C ILE A 198 0.73 -14.20 15.26
N GLU A 199 1.28 -13.76 16.39
CA GLU A 199 2.18 -14.55 17.23
C GLU A 199 1.75 -14.50 18.70
N ASP A 200 2.29 -15.43 19.50
CA ASP A 200 2.08 -15.52 20.95
C ASP A 200 0.59 -15.60 21.38
N VAL A 201 -0.24 -16.19 20.51
CA VAL A 201 -1.65 -16.53 20.78
C VAL A 201 -1.89 -18.04 20.83
N PRO A 202 -2.91 -18.53 21.56
CA PRO A 202 -3.15 -19.97 21.66
C PRO A 202 -3.36 -20.68 20.32
N LEU A 203 -2.89 -21.93 20.21
CA LEU A 203 -3.14 -22.78 19.03
C LEU A 203 -4.63 -22.83 18.66
N GLY A 204 -4.95 -22.57 17.39
CA GLY A 204 -6.33 -22.51 16.93
C GLY A 204 -6.50 -21.78 15.60
N GLY A 205 -7.75 -21.70 15.14
CA GLY A 205 -8.12 -20.93 13.97
C GLY A 205 -8.69 -19.57 14.38
N TYR A 206 -8.18 -18.51 13.78
CA TYR A 206 -8.62 -17.14 14.00
C TYR A 206 -9.15 -16.55 12.70
N THR A 207 -10.27 -15.85 12.75
CA THR A 207 -10.90 -15.30 11.54
C THR A 207 -10.27 -13.96 11.20
N LEU A 208 -9.81 -13.80 9.96
CA LEU A 208 -9.44 -12.50 9.40
C LEU A 208 -10.68 -11.82 8.82
N LEU A 209 -10.94 -10.58 9.25
CA LEU A 209 -11.95 -9.70 8.66
C LEU A 209 -11.30 -8.45 8.07
N VAL A 210 -11.81 -8.04 6.92
CA VAL A 210 -11.43 -6.78 6.25
C VAL A 210 -12.70 -6.00 5.97
N ASP A 211 -12.82 -4.82 6.57
CA ASP A 211 -14.06 -4.02 6.64
C ASP A 211 -15.27 -4.83 7.16
N GLY A 212 -15.02 -5.70 8.13
CA GLY A 212 -16.03 -6.59 8.73
C GLY A 212 -16.48 -7.75 7.83
N ILE A 213 -15.86 -7.95 6.67
CA ILE A 213 -16.08 -9.10 5.80
C ILE A 213 -15.06 -10.18 6.12
N GLU A 214 -15.52 -11.39 6.44
CA GLU A 214 -14.65 -12.56 6.65
C GLU A 214 -13.88 -12.89 5.35
N ARG A 215 -12.55 -12.86 5.43
CA ARG A 215 -11.63 -13.14 4.30
C ARG A 215 -10.99 -14.51 4.38
N GLY A 216 -10.80 -15.05 5.59
CA GLY A 216 -10.18 -16.35 5.77
C GLY A 216 -9.95 -16.72 7.23
N THR A 217 -9.23 -17.80 7.46
CA THR A 217 -8.89 -18.27 8.81
C THR A 217 -7.38 -18.46 8.92
N ILE A 218 -6.74 -17.67 9.77
CA ILE A 218 -5.34 -17.80 10.19
C ILE A 218 -5.24 -19.04 11.09
N GLN A 219 -4.40 -20.01 10.72
CA GLN A 219 -4.19 -21.23 11.51
C GLN A 219 -2.92 -21.07 12.34
N VAL A 220 -3.08 -20.88 13.65
CA VAL A 220 -1.94 -20.75 14.57
C VAL A 220 -1.43 -22.13 14.99
N VAL A 221 -0.14 -22.36 14.75
CA VAL A 221 0.58 -23.61 15.00
C VAL A 221 1.71 -23.41 16.01
N ASP A 222 2.36 -24.50 16.41
CA ASP A 222 3.50 -24.51 17.34
C ASP A 222 4.78 -24.59 16.52
N THR A 223 5.73 -23.69 16.78
CA THR A 223 7.00 -23.54 16.06
C THR A 223 8.18 -23.53 17.03
N ASP A 224 9.40 -23.41 16.51
CA ASP A 224 10.60 -23.41 17.36
C ASP A 224 10.71 -22.11 18.19
N ASP A 225 10.08 -21.02 17.73
CA ASP A 225 10.13 -19.68 18.33
C ASP A 225 8.86 -19.31 19.12
N GLY A 226 7.80 -20.11 19.04
CA GLY A 226 6.58 -19.92 19.82
C GLY A 226 5.34 -20.45 19.13
N THR A 227 4.26 -19.68 19.19
CA THR A 227 3.05 -19.96 18.42
C THR A 227 2.85 -18.86 17.39
N GLU A 228 2.79 -19.22 16.13
CA GLU A 228 2.64 -18.28 15.00
C GLU A 228 1.53 -18.75 14.06
N GLY A 229 0.93 -17.82 13.34
CA GLY A 229 -0.01 -18.11 12.27
C GLY A 229 -0.08 -16.97 11.28
N GLU A 230 -0.04 -17.33 10.00
CA GLU A 230 -0.02 -16.42 8.87
C GLU A 230 -1.20 -16.71 7.92
N LEU A 231 -1.58 -15.70 7.14
CA LEU A 231 -2.49 -15.83 6.02
C LEU A 231 -2.11 -14.87 4.91
N GLU A 232 -1.66 -15.44 3.80
CA GLU A 232 -1.07 -14.71 2.68
C GLU A 232 -2.07 -14.59 1.52
N TYR A 233 -2.11 -13.41 0.89
CA TYR A 233 -2.91 -13.13 -0.29
C TYR A 233 -2.07 -12.45 -1.37
N SER A 234 -2.19 -12.91 -2.61
CA SER A 234 -1.49 -12.29 -3.75
C SER A 234 -2.40 -12.09 -4.98
N SER A 235 -2.12 -11.04 -5.74
CA SER A 235 -2.79 -10.66 -6.99
C SER A 235 -1.78 -10.24 -8.06
N PRO A 236 -1.57 -11.01 -9.14
CA PRO A 236 -2.11 -12.34 -9.40
C PRO A 236 -1.71 -13.34 -8.31
N GLN A 237 -2.52 -14.40 -8.13
CA GLN A 237 -2.21 -15.46 -7.17
C GLN A 237 -0.85 -16.10 -7.50
N ASP A 238 0.06 -16.08 -6.53
CA ASP A 238 1.33 -16.79 -6.54
C ASP A 238 1.25 -18.03 -5.64
N GLY A 239 1.98 -19.09 -6.02
CA GLY A 239 2.16 -20.28 -5.18
C GLY A 239 0.89 -20.86 -4.54
N ASP A 240 0.93 -20.97 -3.21
CA ASP A 240 -0.12 -21.50 -2.35
C ASP A 240 -0.94 -20.38 -1.66
N ASP A 241 -0.60 -19.11 -1.91
CA ASP A 241 -1.28 -17.94 -1.36
C ASP A 241 -2.74 -17.92 -1.78
N LEU A 242 -3.58 -17.25 -1.00
CA LEU A 242 -4.95 -16.99 -1.42
C LEU A 242 -4.97 -15.91 -2.51
N LEU A 243 -5.95 -15.95 -3.40
CA LEU A 243 -6.15 -14.85 -4.34
C LEU A 243 -6.56 -13.60 -3.56
N LEU A 244 -5.78 -12.52 -3.66
CA LEU A 244 -6.16 -11.20 -3.17
C LEU A 244 -7.28 -10.65 -4.04
N ASP A 245 -8.52 -10.86 -3.56
CA ASP A 245 -9.76 -10.57 -4.30
C ASP A 245 -10.50 -9.30 -3.86
N PHE A 246 -9.80 -8.45 -3.11
CA PHE A 246 -10.29 -7.23 -2.48
C PHE A 246 -9.16 -6.21 -2.33
N ASP A 247 -9.53 -4.94 -2.13
CA ASP A 247 -8.59 -3.87 -1.82
C ASP A 247 -8.41 -3.79 -0.30
N PRO A 248 -7.24 -4.15 0.25
CA PRO A 248 -7.01 -4.06 1.69
C PRO A 248 -6.54 -2.66 2.09
N LEU A 249 -6.07 -1.83 1.14
CA LEU A 249 -5.52 -0.51 1.44
C LEU A 249 -6.61 0.45 1.94
N GLY A 250 -6.39 1.06 3.10
CA GLY A 250 -7.36 1.91 3.80
C GLY A 250 -8.44 1.14 4.56
N ALA A 251 -8.47 -0.18 4.48
CA ALA A 251 -9.49 -1.00 5.12
C ALA A 251 -9.19 -1.22 6.61
N LEU A 252 -10.24 -1.45 7.41
CA LEU A 252 -10.11 -1.93 8.78
C LEU A 252 -9.82 -3.44 8.78
N ILE A 253 -8.62 -3.81 9.21
CA ILE A 253 -8.16 -5.18 9.43
C ILE A 253 -8.49 -5.59 10.85
N GLU A 254 -9.17 -6.72 11.03
CA GLU A 254 -9.48 -7.30 12.33
C GLU A 254 -9.15 -8.79 12.33
N VAL A 255 -8.49 -9.26 13.39
CA VAL A 255 -8.35 -10.70 13.69
C VAL A 255 -9.25 -11.03 14.86
N ALA A 256 -10.07 -12.07 14.72
CA ALA A 256 -11.09 -12.43 15.71
C ALA A 256 -11.04 -13.90 16.15
N ASP A 257 -11.26 -14.12 17.45
CA ASP A 257 -11.63 -15.43 18.02
C ASP A 257 -13.15 -15.51 18.17
N GLY A 258 -13.80 -16.19 17.22
CA GLY A 258 -15.25 -16.29 17.15
C GLY A 258 -15.92 -14.94 16.89
N SER A 259 -16.44 -14.30 17.94
CA SER A 259 -17.09 -12.96 17.83
C SER A 259 -16.31 -11.86 18.55
N ASN A 260 -15.13 -12.18 19.06
CA ASN A 260 -14.29 -11.26 19.83
C ASN A 260 -13.08 -10.86 18.98
N VAL A 261 -12.97 -9.56 18.67
CA VAL A 261 -11.78 -9.01 17.99
C VAL A 261 -10.62 -9.01 18.99
N ILE A 262 -9.48 -9.54 18.57
CA ILE A 262 -8.27 -9.68 19.38
C ILE A 262 -7.14 -8.80 18.89
N PHE A 263 -7.12 -8.50 17.59
CA PHE A 263 -6.20 -7.54 16.99
C PHE A 263 -6.94 -6.66 15.98
N SER A 264 -6.56 -5.39 15.86
CA SER A 264 -7.13 -4.48 14.87
C SER A 264 -6.13 -3.44 14.34
N ALA A 265 -6.26 -3.03 13.08
CA ALA A 265 -5.58 -1.86 12.52
C ALA A 265 -6.27 -1.36 11.25
N VAL A 266 -6.05 -0.10 10.87
CA VAL A 266 -6.37 0.37 9.52
C VAL A 266 -5.13 0.18 8.65
N LEU A 267 -5.24 -0.47 7.49
CA LEU A 267 -4.08 -0.75 6.63
C LEU A 267 -3.73 0.47 5.77
N GLU A 268 -2.95 1.40 6.33
CA GLU A 268 -2.45 2.56 5.61
C GLU A 268 -0.96 2.74 5.87
N PRO A 269 -0.19 3.30 4.92
CA PRO A 269 1.21 3.66 5.16
C PRO A 269 1.32 4.60 6.36
N GLY A 270 2.09 4.22 7.38
CA GLY A 270 2.24 5.01 8.60
C GLY A 270 1.10 4.90 9.61
N SER A 271 0.15 3.96 9.42
CA SER A 271 -0.87 3.64 10.42
C SER A 271 -0.21 3.03 11.67
N THR A 272 -0.14 3.82 12.74
CA THR A 272 0.13 3.30 14.09
C THR A 272 -1.21 2.84 14.66
N GLY A 273 -1.36 1.53 14.88
CA GLY A 273 -2.63 0.87 15.20
C GLY A 273 -3.56 1.66 16.15
N GLY A 274 -4.58 2.29 15.58
CA GLY A 274 -5.64 2.97 16.33
C GLY A 274 -6.72 3.55 15.40
N PRO A 275 -8.03 3.42 15.74
CA PRO A 275 -9.10 4.01 14.94
C PRO A 275 -9.20 5.51 15.22
N GLY A 276 -8.45 6.31 14.45
CA GLY A 276 -8.64 7.76 14.34
C GLY A 276 -9.83 8.08 13.43
N GLY A 277 -10.78 8.89 13.92
CA GLY A 277 -11.97 9.31 13.18
C GLY A 277 -11.69 10.14 11.90
N PRO A 278 -12.74 10.49 11.13
CA PRO A 278 -12.65 10.76 9.71
C PRO A 278 -11.91 12.07 9.41
N GLY A 279 -10.77 11.94 8.74
CA GLY A 279 -10.06 13.02 8.08
C GLY A 279 -9.58 12.57 6.71
N THR A 280 -10.28 12.95 5.65
CA THR A 280 -9.74 13.01 4.28
C THR A 280 -9.82 14.46 3.80
N PRO A 281 -9.01 14.94 2.82
CA PRO A 281 -7.83 14.32 2.20
C PRO A 281 -6.61 15.28 2.04
N GLY A 282 -5.41 14.72 1.96
CA GLY A 282 -4.23 15.37 1.38
C GLY A 282 -2.99 14.46 1.46
N GLY A 283 -2.60 13.81 0.36
CA GLY A 283 -1.30 13.11 0.28
C GLY A 283 -0.18 14.02 -0.26
N PRO A 284 1.04 13.50 -0.50
CA PRO A 284 1.71 12.37 0.12
C PRO A 284 2.95 12.80 0.94
N GLY A 285 3.33 12.03 1.97
CA GLY A 285 4.74 11.89 2.35
C GLY A 285 5.30 12.65 3.57
N GLY A 286 4.47 13.24 4.44
CA GLY A 286 4.98 13.76 5.71
C GLY A 286 3.89 13.82 6.75
N SER A 287 4.20 13.45 7.99
CA SER A 287 3.55 14.11 9.11
C SER A 287 3.74 15.62 8.88
N GLU A 288 2.69 16.44 9.01
CA GLU A 288 2.79 17.91 8.74
C GLU A 288 3.88 18.59 9.59
N ASP A 289 4.35 17.90 10.63
CA ASP A 289 5.27 18.35 11.64
C ASP A 289 6.70 17.74 11.52
N ALA A 290 6.98 16.77 10.63
CA ALA A 290 8.35 16.30 10.39
C ALA A 290 9.22 17.36 9.70
N PRO A 291 10.56 17.32 9.89
CA PRO A 291 11.46 18.08 9.03
C PRO A 291 11.32 17.66 7.55
N PRO A 292 11.60 18.56 6.61
CA PRO A 292 11.60 18.21 5.20
C PRO A 292 12.71 17.19 4.89
N PHE A 293 12.61 16.48 3.77
CA PHE A 293 13.75 15.77 3.19
C PHE A 293 14.81 16.77 2.71
N GLY A 294 16.06 16.31 2.58
CA GLY A 294 17.20 17.20 2.36
C GLY A 294 18.48 16.45 1.97
N ASN A 295 19.63 17.05 2.28
CA ASN A 295 20.96 16.51 2.02
C ASN A 295 21.94 17.08 3.06
N SER A 296 21.52 17.01 4.31
CA SER A 296 22.15 17.70 5.43
C SER A 296 22.24 16.75 6.60
N GLU A 297 23.37 16.80 7.29
CA GLU A 297 23.63 16.05 8.51
C GLU A 297 23.97 17.09 9.59
N THR A 298 23.32 17.01 10.74
CA THR A 298 23.52 17.97 11.82
C THR A 298 23.51 17.24 13.14
N GLU A 299 24.68 17.15 13.75
CA GLU A 299 24.89 16.57 15.08
C GLU A 299 25.20 17.68 16.08
N ILE A 300 24.68 17.57 17.30
CA ILE A 300 25.03 18.44 18.42
C ILE A 300 25.29 17.65 19.70
N ASP A 301 26.26 18.13 20.49
CA ASP A 301 26.45 17.65 21.86
C ASP A 301 25.33 18.21 22.78
N LEU A 302 24.76 17.33 23.61
CA LEU A 302 23.91 17.72 24.72
C LEU A 302 24.74 18.23 25.90
N VAL A 303 24.34 19.36 26.48
CA VAL A 303 25.04 19.98 27.61
C VAL A 303 24.59 19.35 28.92
N ASN A 304 25.53 18.74 29.64
CA ASN A 304 25.33 18.22 30.98
C ASN A 304 25.03 19.33 32.00
N THR A 305 23.94 19.18 32.76
CA THR A 305 23.46 20.16 33.76
C THR A 305 24.19 20.06 35.11
N GLY A 306 24.96 19.00 35.33
CA GLY A 306 25.74 18.70 36.52
C GLY A 306 25.03 17.83 37.56
N LEU A 307 23.88 17.23 37.23
CA LEU A 307 23.19 16.27 38.11
C LEU A 307 23.93 14.93 38.18
N ASP A 308 24.40 14.46 37.03
CA ASP A 308 25.36 13.38 36.90
C ASP A 308 26.61 13.94 36.19
N PRO A 309 27.76 14.11 36.86
CA PRO A 309 28.94 14.74 36.25
C PRO A 309 29.55 13.99 35.07
N ASP A 310 29.25 12.69 34.93
CA ASP A 310 29.86 11.82 33.94
C ASP A 310 28.97 11.66 32.69
N ALA A 311 27.67 11.98 32.79
CA ALA A 311 26.72 11.88 31.69
C ALA A 311 27.08 12.70 30.44
N SER A 312 26.93 12.09 29.27
CA SER A 312 27.06 12.70 27.95
C SER A 312 25.95 12.24 27.03
N GLY A 313 25.81 12.90 25.90
CA GLY A 313 24.89 12.49 24.84
C GLY A 313 24.88 13.52 23.74
N ASP A 314 24.28 13.15 22.63
CA ASP A 314 24.20 13.93 21.41
C ASP A 314 22.81 13.78 20.79
N ALA A 315 22.53 14.63 19.81
CA ALA A 315 21.34 14.52 18.99
C ALA A 315 21.72 14.80 17.54
N GLU A 316 21.30 13.92 16.64
CA GLU A 316 21.62 13.97 15.23
C GLU A 316 20.34 14.10 14.40
N LEU A 317 20.39 14.91 13.34
CA LEU A 317 19.37 14.96 12.30
C LEU A 317 20.02 14.71 10.94
N GLU A 318 19.73 13.56 10.33
CA GLU A 318 20.18 13.19 8.98
C GLU A 318 19.03 13.39 7.99
N GLN A 319 19.15 14.34 7.07
CA GLN A 319 18.21 14.55 5.98
C GLN A 319 18.81 14.05 4.67
N ARG A 320 18.10 13.11 4.03
CA ARG A 320 18.40 12.61 2.68
C ARG A 320 17.22 12.90 1.74
N SER A 321 17.38 12.59 0.46
CA SER A 321 16.38 12.93 -0.56
C SER A 321 15.08 12.13 -0.44
N ASP A 322 15.13 11.00 0.27
CA ASP A 322 14.08 10.01 0.42
C ASP A 322 13.70 9.72 1.89
N ARG A 323 14.44 10.28 2.85
CA ARG A 323 14.19 10.10 4.29
C ARG A 323 14.75 11.25 5.12
N VAL A 324 14.28 11.32 6.36
CA VAL A 324 14.92 12.07 7.44
C VAL A 324 14.92 11.21 8.70
N GLU A 325 16.07 11.18 9.38
CA GLU A 325 16.32 10.45 10.62
C GLU A 325 16.69 11.46 11.71
N PHE A 326 16.16 11.25 12.91
CA PHE A 326 16.51 12.01 14.10
C PHE A 326 16.82 11.04 15.22
N ASP A 327 18.03 11.09 15.73
CA ASP A 327 18.55 10.11 16.66
C ASP A 327 19.07 10.84 17.91
N VAL A 328 18.87 10.24 19.07
CA VAL A 328 19.35 10.77 20.35
C VAL A 328 20.01 9.66 21.13
N GLU A 329 21.32 9.79 21.33
CA GLU A 329 22.12 8.86 22.12
C GLU A 329 22.54 9.50 23.45
N ILE A 330 22.51 8.71 24.52
CA ILE A 330 22.94 9.13 25.86
C ILE A 330 23.84 8.05 26.47
N GLU A 331 24.94 8.50 27.08
CA GLU A 331 25.96 7.66 27.68
C GLU A 331 26.26 8.07 29.13
N ASP A 332 26.85 7.15 29.88
CA ASP A 332 27.39 7.35 31.24
C ASP A 332 26.36 7.83 32.29
N LEU A 333 25.06 7.69 31.99
CA LEU A 333 23.97 7.83 32.96
C LEU A 333 23.74 6.55 33.76
N ASP A 334 23.35 6.67 35.03
CA ASP A 334 22.89 5.53 35.84
C ASP A 334 21.79 4.74 35.10
N THR A 335 21.88 3.41 35.09
CA THR A 335 20.88 2.54 34.41
C THR A 335 19.46 2.83 34.88
N GLY A 336 18.53 2.97 33.94
CA GLY A 336 17.14 3.31 34.22
C GLY A 336 16.44 3.89 33.00
N THR A 337 15.19 4.31 33.19
CA THR A 337 14.40 4.95 32.13
C THR A 337 14.52 6.46 32.24
N TYR A 338 14.82 7.11 31.12
CA TYR A 338 14.87 8.56 30.98
C TYR A 338 13.86 9.00 29.93
N GLU A 339 13.33 10.20 30.05
CA GLU A 339 12.34 10.78 29.15
C GLU A 339 13.04 11.71 28.16
N LEU A 340 12.81 11.52 26.85
CA LEU A 340 13.22 12.46 25.81
C LEU A 340 12.10 13.47 25.56
N TRP A 341 12.41 14.75 25.75
CA TRP A 341 11.50 15.85 25.46
C TRP A 341 12.06 16.73 24.33
N VAL A 342 11.22 17.05 23.34
CA VAL A 342 11.58 17.92 22.22
C VAL A 342 10.53 19.02 22.07
N GLY A 343 10.95 20.28 22.21
CA GLY A 343 10.05 21.43 22.15
C GLY A 343 9.06 21.51 23.32
N GLY A 344 9.32 20.80 24.42
CA GLY A 344 8.45 20.72 25.60
C GLY A 344 7.35 19.66 25.51
N GLU A 345 7.43 18.74 24.54
CA GLU A 345 6.56 17.58 24.41
C GLU A 345 7.38 16.29 24.55
N LEU A 346 6.83 15.30 25.25
CA LEU A 346 7.45 14.00 25.47
C LEU A 346 7.43 13.20 24.15
N ARG A 347 8.61 12.77 23.68
CA ARG A 347 8.77 12.01 22.44
C ARG A 347 8.99 10.52 22.66
N GLY A 348 9.55 10.14 23.80
CA GLY A 348 9.71 8.74 24.16
C GLY A 348 10.47 8.54 25.46
N GLU A 349 10.62 7.28 25.82
CA GLU A 349 11.41 6.83 26.95
C GLU A 349 12.68 6.14 26.42
N ILE A 350 13.84 6.54 26.93
CA ILE A 350 15.14 5.95 26.63
C ILE A 350 15.50 5.00 27.78
N GLU A 351 15.68 3.72 27.47
CA GLU A 351 16.18 2.74 28.44
C GLU A 351 17.70 2.72 28.44
N VAL A 352 18.31 3.23 29.52
CA VAL A 352 19.76 3.19 29.71
C VAL A 352 20.17 1.87 30.34
N VAL A 353 20.97 1.10 29.61
CA VAL A 353 21.40 -0.26 29.97
C VAL A 353 22.91 -0.34 30.12
N MET A 354 23.40 -1.34 30.86
CA MET A 354 24.83 -1.59 31.02
C MET A 354 25.37 -2.40 29.85
N THR A 355 26.42 -1.91 29.22
CA THR A 355 27.06 -2.54 28.06
C THR A 355 28.53 -2.82 28.33
N LEU A 356 29.27 -3.25 27.30
CA LEU A 356 30.72 -3.48 27.44
C LEU A 356 31.50 -2.15 27.53
N GLY A 357 30.95 -1.08 26.96
CA GLY A 357 31.56 0.26 26.89
C GLY A 357 31.25 1.15 28.10
N GLY A 358 30.11 0.93 28.77
CA GLY A 358 29.67 1.75 29.89
C GLY A 358 28.18 1.53 30.13
N THR A 359 27.45 2.63 30.21
CA THR A 359 25.99 2.66 30.16
C THR A 359 25.57 3.48 28.96
N GLU A 360 24.69 2.94 28.13
CA GLU A 360 24.22 3.60 26.90
C GLU A 360 22.70 3.45 26.78
N GLY A 361 22.07 4.39 26.08
CA GLY A 361 20.67 4.36 25.70
C GLY A 361 20.46 5.23 24.47
N GLU A 362 19.61 4.77 23.57
CA GLU A 362 19.37 5.42 22.28
C GLU A 362 17.87 5.48 21.97
N LEU A 363 17.48 6.46 21.15
CA LEU A 363 16.16 6.53 20.58
C LEU A 363 16.21 7.11 19.17
N GLU A 364 15.78 6.30 18.21
CA GLU A 364 15.84 6.63 16.79
C GLU A 364 14.44 6.92 16.24
N PHE A 365 14.30 8.02 15.51
CA PHE A 365 13.07 8.42 14.84
C PHE A 365 13.31 8.55 13.34
N ARG A 366 12.35 8.13 12.52
CA ARG A 366 12.49 8.22 11.06
C ARG A 366 11.21 8.62 10.34
N ASN A 367 11.35 9.39 9.28
CA ASN A 367 10.31 9.67 8.29
C ASN A 367 10.86 9.51 6.86
N PRO A 368 10.31 8.61 6.02
CA PRO A 368 9.26 7.64 6.34
C PRO A 368 9.74 6.66 7.42
N VAL A 369 8.86 6.18 8.31
CA VAL A 369 9.27 5.26 9.40
C VAL A 369 9.90 3.96 8.84
N GLU A 370 10.96 3.48 9.49
CA GLU A 370 11.61 2.19 9.19
C GLU A 370 11.35 1.21 10.35
N PRO A 371 11.17 -0.10 10.08
CA PRO A 371 10.98 -1.10 11.13
C PRO A 371 12.09 -1.03 12.20
N GLY A 372 11.68 -0.92 13.46
CA GLY A 372 12.61 -0.77 14.60
C GLY A 372 12.83 0.67 15.05
N LYS A 373 12.53 1.66 14.21
CA LYS A 373 12.59 3.09 14.57
C LYS A 373 11.20 3.65 14.92
N LEU A 374 11.17 4.67 15.75
CA LEU A 374 9.94 5.43 16.04
C LEU A 374 9.56 6.35 14.86
N PRO A 375 8.29 6.73 14.69
CA PRO A 375 7.91 7.69 13.67
C PRO A 375 8.44 9.09 14.01
N LEU A 376 9.15 9.73 13.08
CA LEU A 376 9.50 11.15 13.20
C LEU A 376 8.29 12.00 12.81
N ASP A 377 7.48 12.37 13.80
CA ASP A 377 6.26 13.18 13.63
C ASP A 377 6.35 14.60 14.22
N PHE A 378 7.57 15.08 14.43
CA PHE A 378 7.87 16.37 15.02
C PHE A 378 9.13 16.99 14.45
N ASN A 379 9.27 18.30 14.60
CA ASN A 379 10.41 19.04 14.06
C ASN A 379 11.41 19.40 15.17
N PRO A 380 12.59 18.73 15.25
CA PRO A 380 13.64 19.10 16.19
C PRO A 380 14.31 20.44 15.86
N ILE A 381 14.23 20.96 14.63
CA ILE A 381 14.93 22.19 14.20
C ILE A 381 14.50 23.38 15.06
N GLY A 382 15.47 23.99 15.75
CA GLY A 382 15.23 25.11 16.67
C GLY A 382 14.56 24.74 18.00
N ALA A 383 14.26 23.46 18.24
CA ALA A 383 13.60 22.99 19.45
C ALA A 383 14.59 22.83 20.62
N LEU A 384 14.10 22.99 21.85
CA LEU A 384 14.84 22.59 23.05
C LEU A 384 14.69 21.08 23.24
N ILE A 385 15.81 20.38 23.34
CA ILE A 385 15.90 18.96 23.67
C ILE A 385 16.30 18.85 25.15
N THR A 386 15.57 18.04 25.92
CA THR A 386 15.93 17.69 27.30
C THR A 386 15.82 16.19 27.54
N ILE A 387 16.78 15.67 28.31
CA ILE A 387 16.77 14.31 28.86
C ILE A 387 16.44 14.41 30.34
N GLU A 388 15.31 13.84 30.73
CA GLU A 388 14.75 14.00 32.07
C GLU A 388 14.54 12.68 32.79
N GLN A 389 14.63 12.70 34.12
CA GLN A 389 14.13 11.62 34.96
C GLN A 389 13.54 12.21 36.24
N ASP A 390 12.34 11.77 36.60
CA ASP A 390 11.57 12.29 37.76
C ASP A 390 11.44 13.84 37.76
N GLY A 391 11.37 14.45 36.58
CA GLY A 391 11.26 15.90 36.38
C GLY A 391 12.55 16.69 36.64
N SER A 392 13.71 16.02 36.63
CA SER A 392 15.04 16.64 36.69
C SER A 392 15.74 16.49 35.34
N VAL A 393 16.31 17.57 34.81
CA VAL A 393 17.02 17.60 33.51
C VAL A 393 18.49 17.24 33.69
N PHE A 394 18.95 16.17 33.04
CA PHE A 394 20.35 15.70 33.08
C PHE A 394 21.18 16.28 31.94
N LEU A 395 20.63 16.22 30.72
CA LEU A 395 21.27 16.71 29.50
C LEU A 395 20.29 17.65 28.78
N GLN A 396 20.81 18.69 28.12
CA GLN A 396 19.98 19.61 27.33
C GLN A 396 20.75 20.31 26.22
N ALA A 397 20.10 20.57 25.10
CA ALA A 397 20.59 21.48 24.07
C ALA A 397 19.44 22.09 23.28
N THR A 398 19.70 23.19 22.58
CA THR A 398 18.75 23.70 21.56
C THR A 398 19.26 23.28 20.20
N PHE A 399 18.44 22.55 19.45
CA PHE A 399 18.81 22.15 18.11
C PHE A 399 18.98 23.38 17.20
N PRO A 400 19.97 23.39 16.29
CA PRO A 400 20.19 24.52 15.40
C PRO A 400 18.96 24.84 14.55
N THR A 401 18.79 26.12 14.20
CA THR A 401 17.80 26.55 13.20
C THR A 401 18.35 26.55 11.78
N GLU A 402 19.68 26.51 11.65
CA GLU A 402 20.42 26.42 10.39
C GLU A 402 21.13 25.06 10.42
N LEU A 403 20.93 24.24 9.39
CA LEU A 403 21.45 22.88 9.32
C LEU A 403 22.76 22.84 8.53
N GLY A 404 23.64 21.89 8.86
CA GLY A 404 24.89 21.65 8.14
C GLY A 404 24.61 21.20 6.70
N GLY A 405 25.34 21.72 5.72
CA GLY A 405 25.35 21.15 4.36
C GLY A 405 26.49 20.16 4.21
N ASP A 406 26.38 19.22 3.26
CA ASP A 406 27.53 18.45 2.75
C ASP A 406 28.59 19.44 2.21
N ASP A 407 29.48 19.90 3.07
CA ASP A 407 30.77 20.43 2.66
C ASP A 407 31.68 19.20 2.47
N ASP A 408 31.69 18.66 1.25
CA ASP A 408 32.78 17.85 0.69
C ASP A 408 34.08 18.70 0.60
N ASP A 409 34.52 19.29 1.71
CA ASP A 409 35.82 19.94 1.82
C ASP A 409 36.53 19.37 3.05
N ASP A 410 37.45 18.44 2.76
CA ASP A 410 38.53 18.00 3.62
C ASP A 410 39.27 19.22 4.23
N ASP A 411 38.83 19.70 5.39
CA ASP A 411 39.59 20.64 6.21
C ASP A 411 40.39 19.85 7.26
N ASP A 412 41.33 19.05 6.75
CA ASP A 412 42.40 18.44 7.54
C ASP A 412 43.36 19.56 7.97
N GLY A 413 43.01 20.20 9.09
CA GLY A 413 43.83 21.19 9.78
C GLY A 413 45.10 20.59 10.37
N GLY A 414 46.09 20.30 9.52
CA GLY A 414 47.44 19.87 9.88
C GLY A 414 48.48 20.97 9.64
N ASN A 415 48.54 21.93 10.57
CA ASN A 415 49.61 22.92 10.64
C ASN A 415 50.94 22.25 11.03
N ASP A 416 51.92 22.17 10.11
CA ASP A 416 53.37 22.14 10.43
C ASP A 416 54.21 22.45 9.17
N ASP A 417 54.86 23.62 9.21
CA ASP A 417 56.17 24.02 8.67
C ASP A 417 56.73 23.32 7.41
N ASP A 418 56.92 24.09 6.31
CA ASP A 418 58.23 24.29 5.67
C ASP A 418 58.17 25.27 4.48
N ASP A 419 58.73 26.46 4.71
CA ASP A 419 59.55 27.35 3.88
C ASP A 419 59.46 27.36 2.32
N ASP A 420 59.30 28.60 1.82
CA ASP A 420 59.99 29.25 0.67
C ASP A 420 60.03 28.55 -0.71
N ASP A 421 59.32 29.13 -1.69
CA ASP A 421 59.89 30.04 -2.70
C ASP A 421 59.01 30.09 -3.99
N GLY A 422 58.47 31.28 -4.29
CA GLY A 422 58.76 31.96 -5.57
C GLY A 422 57.85 31.76 -6.79
N GLY A 423 57.20 32.87 -7.17
CA GLY A 423 57.03 33.32 -8.57
C GLY A 423 55.67 33.00 -9.20
N ASP A 424 54.75 33.96 -9.33
CA ASP A 424 54.71 35.08 -10.31
C ASP A 424 54.21 34.64 -11.70
N GLU A 425 53.16 35.34 -12.13
CA GLU A 425 52.78 35.67 -13.52
C GLU A 425 52.27 34.50 -14.39
N ASP A 426 51.45 34.65 -15.42
CA ASP A 426 50.42 35.59 -15.90
C ASP A 426 49.92 34.90 -17.20
N ASP A 427 48.67 35.17 -17.58
CA ASP A 427 48.17 35.34 -18.95
C ASP A 427 48.22 34.21 -20.02
N ASP A 428 47.03 34.07 -20.63
CA ASP A 428 46.70 33.99 -22.06
C ASP A 428 46.88 32.69 -22.88
N ASP A 429 45.72 32.24 -23.38
CA ASP A 429 45.34 31.93 -24.77
C ASP A 429 46.43 31.52 -25.78
N ASP A 430 46.17 30.40 -26.48
CA ASP A 430 46.05 30.30 -27.95
C ASP A 430 46.41 28.88 -28.45
N ASP A 431 45.56 28.39 -29.37
CA ASP A 431 45.89 27.66 -30.62
C ASP A 431 46.67 26.32 -30.51
N ASP A 432 46.58 25.33 -31.40
CA ASP A 432 45.86 24.98 -32.62
C ASP A 432 46.34 23.53 -32.95
N ASP A 433 45.89 22.98 -34.09
CA ASP A 433 46.56 21.92 -34.88
C ASP A 433 46.45 20.46 -34.35
N ASP A 434 46.25 19.42 -35.15
CA ASP A 434 46.08 19.22 -36.59
C ASP A 434 45.85 17.70 -36.79
N ASP A 435 45.28 17.32 -37.94
CA ASP A 435 45.65 16.19 -38.83
C ASP A 435 45.84 14.76 -38.25
N ASP A 436 45.55 13.65 -38.91
CA ASP A 436 45.01 13.28 -40.22
C ASP A 436 45.04 11.72 -40.25
N ASP A 437 44.35 11.15 -41.23
CA ASP A 437 44.72 9.94 -41.98
C ASP A 437 44.60 8.53 -41.37
N ASP A 438 43.63 7.81 -41.96
CA ASP A 438 43.83 6.68 -42.88
C ASP A 438 43.74 5.21 -42.41
N ASP A 439 42.96 4.51 -43.24
CA ASP A 439 43.16 3.19 -43.83
C ASP A 439 42.67 1.90 -43.12
N ASP A 440 41.64 1.35 -43.79
CA ASP A 440 41.64 0.03 -44.45
C ASP A 440 41.20 -1.24 -43.72
N ASP A 441 40.14 -1.80 -44.33
CA ASP A 441 40.08 -3.15 -44.95
C ASP A 441 39.34 -4.33 -44.27
N ASP A 442 38.64 -5.02 -45.19
CA ASP A 442 38.28 -6.44 -45.28
C ASP A 442 36.89 -6.93 -44.80
N ASP A 443 36.01 -7.15 -45.81
CA ASP A 443 35.56 -8.47 -46.34
C ASP A 443 35.03 -9.53 -45.33
N ASP A 444 34.09 -10.42 -45.61
CA ASP A 444 33.07 -10.72 -46.65
C ASP A 444 32.31 -11.95 -46.09
N ASP A 445 31.12 -12.23 -46.65
CA ASP A 445 30.45 -13.54 -46.77
C ASP A 445 30.03 -14.37 -45.54
N ASP A 446 28.73 -14.71 -45.45
CA ASP A 446 28.26 -16.05 -45.88
C ASP A 446 26.72 -16.11 -46.00
N ASP A 447 26.26 -16.58 -47.16
CA ASP A 447 24.89 -16.96 -47.52
C ASP A 447 24.59 -18.40 -47.06
N GLY A 448 23.31 -18.79 -46.92
CA GLY A 448 22.98 -20.23 -46.94
C GLY A 448 21.58 -20.66 -46.53
N ASP A 449 20.70 -20.74 -47.54
CA ASP A 449 19.37 -21.37 -47.64
C ASP A 449 19.16 -22.75 -46.96
N ASP A 450 17.93 -23.01 -46.47
CA ASP A 450 16.95 -23.97 -47.07
C ASP A 450 15.52 -23.77 -46.53
#